data_AF-X1RKA1-F1
#
_entry.id   AF-X1RKA1-F1
#
_cell.length_a   1.000
_cell.length_b   1.000
_cell.length_c   1.000
_cell.angle_alpha   90.00
_cell.angle_beta   90.00
_cell.angle_gamma   90.00
#
_symmetry.space_group_name_H-M   'P 1'
#
loop_
_entity.id
_entity.type
_entity.pdbx_description
1 polymer ?
#
loop_
_entity_poly.entity_id
_entity_poly.type
_entity_poly.pdbx_seq_one_letter_code
_entity_poly.pdbx_strand_id
1 'polypeptide(L)' 'MLKIEDQIEYIVDINPHKQGKYIGGTGQQIVPPEFLRDYQPDVVIVMNRIYKKEIQQTIEELGLATEFMYA' A
#
# COMPACT_ATOMS: atom_id res chain seq x y z
N MET A 1 -19.16 -1.44 3.85
CA MET A 1 -18.43 -2.31 2.90
C MET A 1 -18.14 -1.45 1.69
N LEU A 2 -16.92 -0.90 1.58
CA LEU A 2 -16.58 -0.10 0.42
C LEU A 2 -16.38 -1.05 -0.77
N LYS A 3 -17.09 -0.80 -1.88
CA LYS A 3 -16.83 -1.44 -3.17
C LYS A 3 -15.63 -0.72 -3.81
N ILE A 4 -14.40 -1.07 -3.42
CA ILE A 4 -13.15 -0.43 -3.89
C ILE A 4 -12.43 -1.27 -4.96
N GLU A 5 -13.11 -2.27 -5.51
CA GLU A 5 -12.49 -3.30 -6.35
C GLU A 5 -11.92 -2.71 -7.65
N ASP A 6 -12.47 -1.59 -8.13
CA ASP A 6 -12.00 -0.90 -9.34
C ASP A 6 -11.10 0.33 -9.06
N GLN A 7 -10.70 0.61 -7.81
CA GLN A 7 -9.97 1.87 -7.48
C GLN A 7 -8.67 1.72 -6.68
N ILE A 8 -8.34 0.53 -6.15
CA ILE A 8 -7.03 0.29 -5.52
C ILE A 8 -6.20 -0.55 -6.49
N GLU A 9 -5.22 0.08 -7.13
CA GLU A 9 -4.45 -0.54 -8.21
C GLU A 9 -3.29 -1.41 -7.69
N TYR A 10 -2.77 -1.09 -6.50
CA TYR A 10 -1.57 -1.71 -5.93
C TYR A 10 -1.75 -2.15 -4.48
N ILE A 11 -1.06 -3.24 -4.13
CA ILE A 11 -0.85 -3.67 -2.74
C ILE A 11 0.62 -3.48 -2.40
N VAL A 12 0.91 -2.77 -1.31
CA VAL A 12 2.28 -2.58 -0.82
C VAL A 12 2.59 -3.65 0.23
N ASP A 13 3.67 -4.42 0.04
CA ASP A 13 4.13 -5.43 1.00
C ASP A 13 5.67 -5.47 1.03
N ILE A 14 6.24 -5.49 2.25
CA ILE A 14 7.69 -5.54 2.46
C ILE A 14 8.28 -6.93 2.16
N ASN A 15 7.47 -7.97 2.03
CA ASN A 15 7.93 -9.32 1.77
C ASN A 15 8.42 -9.46 0.31
N PRO A 16 9.74 -9.62 0.07
CA PRO A 16 10.30 -9.67 -1.27
C PRO A 16 9.80 -10.87 -2.08
N HIS A 17 9.33 -11.95 -1.43
CA HIS A 17 8.81 -13.12 -2.12
C HIS A 17 7.43 -12.91 -2.74
N LYS A 18 6.71 -11.85 -2.33
CA LYS A 18 5.39 -11.50 -2.88
C LYS A 18 5.46 -10.44 -3.96
N GLN A 19 6.48 -9.58 -3.91
CA GLN A 19 6.63 -8.45 -4.84
C GLN A 19 6.73 -8.93 -6.30
N GLY A 20 6.14 -8.16 -7.22
CA GLY A 20 6.03 -8.51 -8.63
C GLY A 20 4.99 -9.58 -8.97
N LYS A 21 4.33 -10.17 -7.96
CA LYS A 21 3.19 -11.07 -8.15
C LYS A 21 1.87 -10.28 -8.05
N TYR A 22 0.79 -10.97 -8.40
CA TYR A 22 -0.55 -10.42 -8.37
C TYR A 22 -1.42 -11.15 -7.34
N ILE A 23 -2.33 -10.41 -6.71
CA ILE A 23 -3.32 -10.98 -5.81
C ILE A 23 -4.35 -11.78 -6.61
N GLY A 24 -4.54 -13.04 -6.23
CA GLY A 24 -5.59 -13.88 -6.81
C GLY A 24 -6.97 -13.33 -6.48
N GLY A 25 -7.82 -13.21 -7.51
CA GLY A 25 -9.18 -12.68 -7.38
C GLY A 25 -9.29 -11.20 -7.77
N THR A 26 -8.43 -10.33 -7.23
CA THR A 26 -8.49 -8.87 -7.50
C THR A 26 -7.54 -8.40 -8.58
N GLY A 27 -6.49 -9.17 -8.92
CA GLY A 27 -5.54 -8.81 -9.97
C GLY A 27 -4.62 -7.64 -9.62
N GLN A 28 -4.60 -7.18 -8.37
CA GLN A 28 -3.74 -6.10 -7.92
C GLN A 28 -2.29 -6.55 -7.87
N GLN A 29 -1.37 -5.72 -8.36
CA GLN A 29 0.06 -6.01 -8.27
C GLN A 29 0.58 -5.74 -6.85
N ILE A 30 1.43 -6.63 -6.36
CA ILE A 30 2.15 -6.45 -5.11
C ILE A 30 3.46 -5.72 -5.40
N VAL A 31 3.65 -4.55 -4.81
CA VAL A 31 4.80 -3.66 -5.03
C VAL A 31 5.57 -3.42 -3.73
N PRO A 32 6.88 -3.14 -3.82
CA PRO A 32 7.67 -2.75 -2.65
C PRO A 32 7.32 -1.31 -2.19
N PRO A 33 7.58 -0.91 -0.93
CA PRO A 33 7.32 0.45 -0.45
C PRO A 33 7.99 1.55 -1.28
N GLU A 34 9.19 1.30 -1.79
CA GLU A 34 9.96 2.30 -2.54
C GLU A 34 9.28 2.72 -3.84
N PHE A 35 8.41 1.87 -4.41
CA PHE A 35 7.56 2.19 -5.56
C PHE A 35 6.69 3.42 -5.31
N LEU A 36 6.32 3.69 -4.06
CA LEU A 36 5.46 4.81 -3.70
C LEU A 36 6.12 6.18 -3.96
N ARG A 37 7.45 6.25 -4.10
CA ARG A 37 8.13 7.49 -4.51
C ARG A 37 7.75 7.92 -5.92
N ASP A 38 7.57 6.95 -6.81
CA ASP A 38 7.20 7.20 -8.19
C ASP A 38 5.67 7.34 -8.31
N TYR A 39 4.93 6.49 -7.60
CA TYR A 39 3.47 6.45 -7.66
C TYR A 39 2.78 7.63 -6.93
N GLN A 40 3.36 8.13 -5.84
CA GLN A 40 2.90 9.27 -5.04
C GLN A 40 1.38 9.25 -4.72
N PRO A 41 0.91 8.31 -3.87
CA PRO A 41 -0.50 8.23 -3.54
C PRO A 41 -0.95 9.35 -2.59
N ASP A 42 -2.12 9.91 -2.85
CA ASP A 42 -2.80 10.82 -1.90
C ASP A 42 -3.30 10.08 -0.66
N VAL A 43 -3.69 8.81 -0.81
CA VAL A 43 -4.30 8.00 0.26
C VAL A 43 -3.67 6.60 0.32
N VAL A 44 -3.34 6.14 1.52
CA VAL A 44 -2.95 4.76 1.81
C VAL A 44 -3.95 4.14 2.77
N ILE A 45 -4.46 2.96 2.41
CA ILE A 45 -5.35 2.18 3.27
C ILE A 45 -4.53 1.12 4.01
N VAL A 46 -4.40 1.30 5.33
CA VAL A 46 -3.71 0.37 6.22
C VAL A 46 -4.66 -0.77 6.59
N MET A 47 -4.37 -1.96 6.05
CA MET A 47 -5.19 -3.17 6.29
C MET A 47 -4.97 -3.79 7.66
N ASN A 48 -3.74 -3.74 8.19
CA ASN A 48 -3.42 -4.29 9.49
C ASN A 48 -2.95 -3.18 10.44
N ARG A 49 -3.81 -2.84 11.39
CA ARG A 49 -3.59 -1.75 12.36
C ARG A 49 -2.40 -1.98 13.28
N ILE A 50 -1.96 -3.23 13.45
CA ILE A 50 -0.78 -3.56 14.27
C ILE A 50 0.47 -2.85 13.73
N TYR A 51 0.59 -2.77 12.40
CA TYR A 51 1.76 -2.20 11.72
C TYR A 51 1.62 -0.71 11.41
N LYS A 52 0.61 -0.03 11.97
CA LYS A 52 0.34 1.40 11.70
C LYS A 52 1.59 2.27 11.85
N LYS A 53 2.32 2.15 12.97
CA LYS A 53 3.47 3.02 13.27
C LYS A 53 4.58 2.86 12.24
N GLU A 54 4.93 1.61 11.92
CA GLU A 54 6.00 1.28 10.98
C GLU A 54 5.65 1.71 9.56
N ILE A 55 4.38 1.53 9.16
CA ILE A 55 3.89 1.99 7.86
C ILE A 55 3.96 3.51 7.77
N GLN A 56 3.50 4.24 8.80
CA GLN A 56 3.58 5.70 8.81
C GLN A 56 5.04 6.19 8.74
N GLN A 57 5.92 5.61 9.54
CA GLN A 57 7.35 5.94 9.52
C GLN A 57 7.96 5.66 8.14
N THR A 58 7.64 4.54 7.51
CA THR A 58 8.13 4.22 6.17
C THR A 58 7.71 5.28 5.16
N ILE A 59 6.43 5.68 5.15
CA ILE A 59 5.90 6.71 4.24
C ILE A 59 6.57 8.08 4.49
N GLU A 60 6.81 8.44 5.76
CA GLU A 60 7.53 9.66 6.13
C GLU A 60 8.99 9.63 5.64
N GLU A 61 9.69 8.51 5.81
CA GLU A 61 11.06 8.30 5.30
C GLU A 61 11.15 8.32 3.77
N LEU A 62 10.07 7.94 3.09
CA LEU A 62 9.94 8.08 1.64
C LEU A 62 9.66 9.54 1.21
N GLY A 63 9.33 10.43 2.15
CA GLY A 63 9.07 11.85 1.89
C GLY A 63 7.68 12.14 1.31
N LEU A 64 6.70 11.26 1.55
CA LEU A 64 5.38 11.32 0.93
C LEU A 64 4.36 12.01 1.85
N ALA A 65 3.58 12.92 1.28
CA ALA A 65 2.46 13.57 1.95
C ALA A 65 1.16 12.80 1.68
N THR A 66 0.89 11.76 2.46
CA THR A 66 -0.21 10.81 2.23
C THR A 66 -1.17 10.77 3.41
N GLU A 67 -2.49 10.71 3.14
CA GLU A 67 -3.51 10.47 4.14
C GLU A 67 -3.64 8.97 4.46
N PHE A 68 -3.77 8.63 5.74
CA PHE A 68 -3.92 7.25 6.18
C PHE A 68 -5.37 6.93 6.52
N MET A 69 -5.95 5.98 5.77
CA MET A 69 -7.21 5.33 6.11
C MET A 69 -6.93 3.98 6.77
N TYR A 70 -7.81 3.54 7.67
CA TYR A 70 -7.69 2.26 8.36
C TYR A 70 -8.97 1.47 8.15
N ALA A 71 -8.87 0.27 7.60
CA ALA A 71 -10.00 -0.66 7.59
C ALA A 71 -10.05 -1.52 8.86
#